data_AF-K1SIH5-F1
#
_entry.id   AF-K1SIH5-F1
#
_cell.length_a   1.000
_cell.length_b   1.000
_cell.length_c   1.000
_cell.angle_alpha   90.00
_cell.angle_beta   90.00
_cell.angle_gamma   90.00
#
_symmetry.space_group_name_H-M   'P 1'
#
loop_
_entity.id
_entity.type
_entity.pdbx_description
1 polymer ?
#
loop_
_entity_poly.entity_id
_entity_poly.type
_entity_poly.pdbx_seq_one_letter_code
_entity_poly.pdbx_strand_id
1 'polypeptide(L)'
;VHRCGGEPAGQPFHLAARVLQEQGEGTSPLISGTYPGYEHYYNYFNVGASGSTNEEVIRNGLNYAKDHDWHGAYYSILGGAEVISASYIRKGQDTLYLQKFNVSPTASNPVYTHQYMQNISAPTSEALSMKKLYESAGALENTFVFKIPVYENMPASPCPMPTSSTNVVLQVPSGYDASTIYVDGIAYTPQVRNNRRIVKLPNGNAQSAVVYRYNENGAPIGMYVWTLEYRNNAYVATEQPGLTDLLTYHGFSIRITGKAGIRFKTGISTDLRAQLLGNGVNGYHLKEYGTLVMNNANRTSYPMIKGGEKVISGLAYGTNANGTHQDSIYETVSGRYRFTSVLVGLPANQYKVEYAFRGYIILNKDGKDITIYGPVQARSIYALAQQVLNMGTYAQVSEADTFLRKLISDAQ
;
A
#
# COMPACT_ATOMS: atom_id res chain seq x y z
N VAL A 1 28.03 -31.67 -26.92
CA VAL A 1 27.89 -30.24 -26.50
C VAL A 1 28.88 -29.31 -27.21
N HIS A 2 30.16 -29.67 -27.39
CA HIS A 2 31.16 -28.80 -28.04
C HIS A 2 30.90 -28.41 -29.51
N ARG A 3 30.09 -29.15 -30.28
CA ARG A 3 29.78 -28.80 -31.69
C ARG A 3 28.52 -27.95 -31.89
N CYS A 4 27.73 -27.66 -30.85
CA CYS A 4 26.50 -26.85 -30.98
C CYS A 4 26.74 -25.35 -30.78
N GLY A 5 27.96 -24.91 -30.48
CA GLY A 5 28.28 -23.51 -30.15
C GLY A 5 28.61 -22.60 -31.34
N GLY A 6 28.53 -23.10 -32.58
CA GLY A 6 28.95 -22.37 -33.79
C GLY A 6 27.83 -21.72 -34.60
N GLU A 7 26.57 -22.00 -34.30
CA GLU A 7 25.40 -21.48 -35.04
C GLU A 7 24.43 -20.75 -34.08
N PRO A 8 23.42 -19.98 -34.56
CA PRO A 8 22.60 -19.07 -33.75
C PRO A 8 21.71 -19.75 -32.69
N ALA A 9 21.96 -21.00 -32.32
CA ALA A 9 21.14 -21.88 -31.49
C ALA A 9 21.28 -21.65 -29.96
N GLY A 10 22.10 -20.68 -29.53
CA GLY A 10 22.28 -20.33 -28.11
C GLY A 10 23.54 -20.91 -27.47
N GLN A 11 23.93 -20.36 -26.31
CA GLN A 11 25.16 -20.78 -25.62
C GLN A 11 25.06 -22.26 -25.18
N PRO A 12 26.04 -23.14 -25.48
CA PRO A 12 25.94 -24.58 -25.20
C PRO A 12 25.70 -24.94 -23.73
N PHE A 13 26.20 -24.13 -22.80
CA PHE A 13 25.96 -24.30 -21.36
C PHE A 13 24.57 -23.82 -20.94
N HIS A 14 23.99 -22.81 -21.62
CA HIS A 14 22.60 -22.41 -21.41
C HIS A 14 21.67 -23.57 -21.77
N LEU A 15 21.92 -24.22 -22.91
CA LEU A 15 21.18 -25.41 -23.35
C LEU A 15 21.37 -26.60 -22.38
N ALA A 16 22.60 -26.84 -21.91
CA ALA A 16 22.87 -27.91 -20.95
C ALA A 16 22.20 -27.67 -19.57
N ALA A 17 22.24 -26.43 -19.08
CA ALA A 17 21.55 -26.04 -17.85
C ALA A 17 20.03 -26.18 -17.99
N ARG A 18 19.48 -25.86 -19.17
CA ARG A 18 18.07 -26.05 -19.50
C ARG A 18 17.68 -27.52 -19.49
N VAL A 19 18.43 -28.39 -20.15
CA VAL A 19 18.15 -29.84 -20.14
C VAL A 19 18.15 -30.39 -18.71
N LEU A 20 19.10 -29.98 -17.86
CA LEU A 20 19.13 -30.40 -16.46
C LEU A 20 17.92 -29.89 -15.67
N GLN A 21 17.50 -28.65 -15.90
CA GLN A 21 16.31 -28.08 -15.25
C GLN A 21 15.01 -28.78 -15.69
N GLU A 22 14.87 -29.08 -16.98
CA GLU A 22 13.66 -29.67 -17.58
C GLU A 22 13.50 -31.16 -17.26
N GLN A 23 14.61 -31.86 -17.00
CA GLN A 23 14.62 -33.31 -16.80
C GLN A 23 14.87 -33.74 -15.35
N GLY A 24 15.27 -32.82 -14.46
CA GLY A 24 15.54 -33.12 -13.05
C GLY A 24 16.59 -34.24 -12.90
N GLU A 25 16.18 -35.36 -12.29
CA GLU A 25 17.02 -36.56 -12.12
C GLU A 25 17.31 -37.31 -13.45
N GLY A 26 16.75 -36.86 -14.58
CA GLY A 26 17.00 -37.47 -15.89
C GLY A 26 16.29 -38.80 -16.11
N THR A 27 15.25 -39.10 -15.32
CA THR A 27 14.50 -40.36 -15.34
C THR A 27 13.17 -40.28 -16.10
N SER A 28 12.87 -39.13 -16.71
CA SER A 28 11.61 -38.89 -17.42
C SER A 28 11.43 -39.87 -18.59
N PRO A 29 10.22 -40.44 -18.78
CA PRO A 29 9.90 -41.25 -19.95
C PRO A 29 10.11 -40.53 -21.29
N LEU A 30 10.05 -39.18 -21.29
CA LEU A 30 10.29 -38.36 -22.48
C LEU A 30 11.74 -38.46 -23.00
N ILE A 31 12.67 -38.93 -22.17
CA ILE A 31 14.10 -39.04 -22.51
C ILE A 31 14.65 -40.45 -22.32
N SER A 32 13.78 -41.44 -22.09
CA SER A 32 14.24 -42.82 -21.86
C SER A 32 14.69 -43.51 -23.15
N GLY A 33 14.08 -43.14 -24.29
CA GLY A 33 14.26 -43.82 -25.58
C GLY A 33 13.70 -45.25 -25.62
N THR A 34 12.99 -45.67 -24.56
CA THR A 34 12.44 -47.02 -24.39
C THR A 34 10.93 -47.03 -24.15
N TYR A 35 10.28 -45.86 -24.31
CA TYR A 35 8.84 -45.75 -24.09
C TYR A 35 8.07 -46.49 -25.20
N PRO A 36 7.15 -47.42 -24.86
CA PRO A 36 6.47 -48.25 -25.85
C PRO A 36 5.78 -47.46 -26.98
N GLY A 37 6.13 -47.77 -28.23
CA GLY A 37 5.60 -47.11 -29.44
C GLY A 37 6.34 -45.84 -29.88
N TYR A 38 7.34 -45.42 -29.11
CA TYR A 38 8.19 -44.24 -29.33
C TYR A 38 9.66 -44.57 -29.05
N GLU A 39 10.05 -45.82 -29.26
CA GLU A 39 11.42 -46.28 -29.08
C GLU A 39 12.39 -45.42 -29.91
N HIS A 40 13.53 -45.09 -29.32
CA HIS A 40 14.59 -44.24 -29.89
C HIS A 40 14.24 -42.75 -30.10
N TYR A 41 13.04 -42.29 -29.75
CA TYR A 41 12.69 -40.88 -29.76
C TYR A 41 12.90 -40.24 -28.38
N TYR A 42 13.41 -39.01 -28.37
CA TYR A 42 13.75 -38.27 -27.15
C TYR A 42 13.21 -36.85 -27.23
N ASN A 43 12.82 -36.29 -26.09
CA ASN A 43 12.40 -34.89 -25.94
C ASN A 43 13.00 -34.27 -24.68
N TYR A 44 14.24 -33.80 -24.77
CA TYR A 44 14.98 -33.24 -23.62
C TYR A 44 14.48 -31.86 -23.14
N PHE A 45 13.64 -31.19 -23.94
CA PHE A 45 13.14 -29.85 -23.65
C PHE A 45 11.62 -29.80 -23.45
N ASN A 46 10.96 -30.96 -23.30
CA ASN A 46 9.52 -31.07 -23.09
C ASN A 46 8.68 -30.33 -24.17
N VAL A 47 9.18 -30.21 -25.40
CA VAL A 47 8.51 -29.46 -26.47
C VAL A 47 7.23 -30.16 -26.89
N GLY A 48 6.10 -29.44 -26.86
CA GLY A 48 4.78 -30.02 -27.16
C GLY A 48 4.23 -30.96 -26.07
N ALA A 49 4.95 -31.15 -24.96
CA ALA A 49 4.51 -31.99 -23.85
C ALA A 49 3.45 -31.27 -23.02
N SER A 50 2.17 -31.45 -23.38
CA SER A 50 1.03 -30.81 -22.73
C SER A 50 -0.13 -31.80 -22.59
N GLY A 51 -0.98 -31.61 -21.59
CA GLY A 51 -2.10 -32.52 -21.33
C GLY A 51 -2.65 -32.36 -19.92
N SER A 52 -3.80 -32.96 -19.67
CA SER A 52 -4.44 -33.01 -18.34
C SER A 52 -3.97 -34.20 -17.51
N THR A 53 -3.26 -35.15 -18.12
CA THR A 53 -2.70 -36.34 -17.47
C THR A 53 -1.23 -36.55 -17.83
N ASN A 54 -0.48 -37.25 -16.98
CA ASN A 54 0.93 -37.54 -17.24
C ASN A 54 1.13 -38.36 -18.53
N GLU A 55 0.24 -39.31 -18.82
CA GLU A 55 0.32 -40.12 -20.04
C GLU A 55 0.13 -39.26 -21.30
N GLU A 56 -0.82 -38.34 -21.26
CA GLU A 56 -1.09 -37.40 -22.36
C GLU A 56 0.10 -36.46 -22.59
N VAL A 57 0.68 -35.90 -21.51
CA VAL A 57 1.88 -35.06 -21.58
C VAL A 57 3.04 -35.81 -22.23
N ILE A 58 3.28 -37.06 -21.82
CA ILE A 58 4.37 -37.89 -22.35
C ILE A 58 4.12 -38.22 -23.83
N ARG A 59 2.91 -38.70 -24.17
CA ARG A 59 2.57 -39.06 -25.55
C ARG A 59 2.63 -37.86 -26.49
N ASN A 60 2.11 -36.71 -26.08
CA ASN A 60 2.15 -35.51 -26.91
C ASN A 60 3.59 -35.01 -27.13
N GLY A 61 4.43 -35.05 -26.09
CA GLY A 61 5.84 -34.71 -26.21
C GLY A 61 6.63 -35.70 -27.10
N LEU A 62 6.36 -37.00 -27.01
CA LEU A 62 7.01 -38.01 -27.85
C LEU A 62 6.47 -38.03 -29.29
N ASN A 63 5.19 -37.72 -29.51
CA ASN A 63 4.64 -37.46 -30.84
C ASN A 63 5.36 -36.30 -31.51
N TYR A 64 5.52 -35.18 -30.79
CA TYR A 64 6.29 -34.05 -31.31
C TYR A 64 7.71 -34.45 -31.69
N ALA A 65 8.40 -35.19 -30.82
CA ALA A 65 9.76 -35.69 -31.10
C ALA A 65 9.80 -36.60 -32.34
N LYS A 66 8.81 -37.46 -32.51
CA LYS A 66 8.69 -38.36 -33.67
C LYS A 66 8.41 -37.61 -34.96
N ASP A 67 7.49 -36.65 -34.95
CA ASP A 67 7.13 -35.83 -36.11
C ASP A 67 8.30 -34.96 -36.60
N HIS A 68 9.25 -34.63 -35.71
CA HIS A 68 10.44 -33.85 -36.01
C HIS A 68 11.72 -34.71 -36.15
N ASP A 69 11.57 -36.03 -36.23
CA ASP A 69 12.66 -37.01 -36.39
C ASP A 69 13.78 -36.88 -35.34
N TRP A 70 13.41 -36.67 -34.07
CA TRP A 70 14.34 -36.63 -32.94
C TRP A 70 14.75 -38.05 -32.51
N HIS A 71 15.20 -38.85 -33.48
CA HIS A 71 15.60 -40.24 -33.32
C HIS A 71 17.03 -40.33 -32.73
N GLY A 72 17.12 -40.14 -31.42
CA GLY A 72 18.36 -40.16 -30.65
C GLY A 72 18.56 -38.87 -29.86
N ALA A 73 19.29 -38.98 -28.75
CA ALA A 73 19.50 -37.86 -27.83
C ALA A 73 20.15 -36.63 -28.51
N TYR A 74 21.06 -36.84 -29.46
CA TYR A 74 21.70 -35.74 -30.21
C TYR A 74 20.68 -34.90 -30.99
N TYR A 75 19.79 -35.55 -31.74
CA TYR A 75 18.80 -34.86 -32.58
C TYR A 75 17.75 -34.15 -31.75
N SER A 76 17.35 -34.75 -30.63
CA SER A 76 16.46 -34.09 -29.66
C SER A 76 17.08 -32.82 -29.05
N ILE A 77 18.36 -32.88 -28.67
CA ILE A 77 19.05 -31.72 -28.10
C ILE A 77 19.23 -30.63 -29.16
N LEU A 78 19.61 -30.99 -30.39
CA LEU A 78 19.79 -30.05 -31.49
C LEU A 78 18.46 -29.40 -31.90
N GLY A 79 17.42 -30.21 -32.12
CA GLY A 79 16.10 -29.75 -32.53
C GLY A 79 15.42 -28.90 -31.47
N GLY A 80 15.46 -29.31 -30.20
CA GLY A 80 14.90 -28.50 -29.11
C GLY A 80 15.64 -27.18 -28.90
N ALA A 81 16.97 -27.14 -29.11
CA ALA A 81 17.73 -25.90 -29.10
C ALA A 81 17.30 -24.93 -30.22
N GLU A 82 17.03 -25.45 -31.42
CA GLU A 82 16.53 -24.63 -32.53
C GLU A 82 15.11 -24.12 -32.25
N VAL A 83 14.23 -24.93 -31.64
CA VAL A 83 12.89 -24.49 -31.23
C VAL A 83 12.98 -23.33 -30.22
N ILE A 84 13.84 -23.45 -29.21
CA ILE A 84 14.07 -22.38 -28.21
C ILE A 84 14.67 -21.14 -28.89
N SER A 85 15.64 -21.33 -29.78
CA SER A 85 16.28 -20.23 -30.51
C SER A 85 15.29 -19.45 -31.36
N ALA A 86 14.50 -20.15 -32.19
CA ALA A 86 13.50 -19.55 -33.05
C ALA A 86 12.35 -18.90 -32.27
N SER A 87 11.94 -19.50 -31.15
CA SER A 87 10.81 -19.01 -30.37
C SER A 87 11.17 -17.83 -29.47
N TYR A 88 12.39 -17.77 -28.94
CA TYR A 88 12.77 -16.78 -27.92
C TYR A 88 14.03 -15.98 -28.30
N ILE A 89 15.15 -16.66 -28.55
CA ILE A 89 16.46 -15.99 -28.74
C ILE A 89 16.42 -15.04 -29.95
N ARG A 90 15.98 -15.54 -31.10
CA ARG A 90 15.83 -14.76 -32.34
C ARG A 90 14.72 -13.71 -32.27
N LYS A 91 13.83 -13.78 -31.28
CA LYS A 91 12.76 -12.80 -31.02
C LYS A 91 13.15 -11.72 -30.01
N GLY A 92 14.44 -11.64 -29.62
CA GLY A 92 14.92 -10.64 -28.66
C GLY A 92 14.73 -11.03 -27.18
N GLN A 93 14.44 -12.31 -26.89
CA GLN A 93 14.35 -12.86 -25.54
C GLN A 93 15.51 -13.85 -25.28
N ASP A 94 16.74 -13.34 -25.31
CA ASP A 94 17.97 -14.13 -25.31
C ASP A 94 18.66 -14.26 -23.95
N THR A 95 18.00 -13.81 -22.88
CA THR A 95 18.42 -14.08 -21.49
C THR A 95 17.27 -14.70 -20.71
N LEU A 96 17.59 -15.45 -19.64
CA LEU A 96 16.58 -15.98 -18.71
C LEU A 96 15.61 -14.90 -18.21
N TYR A 97 16.14 -13.70 -17.96
CA TYR A 97 15.36 -12.54 -17.55
C TYR A 97 14.38 -12.09 -18.63
N LEU A 98 14.83 -11.96 -19.88
CA LEU A 98 13.97 -11.54 -20.99
C LEU A 98 12.97 -12.61 -21.43
N GLN A 99 13.31 -13.88 -21.29
CA GLN A 99 12.37 -15.00 -21.49
C GLN A 99 11.25 -15.00 -20.45
N LYS A 100 11.55 -14.61 -19.21
CA LYS A 100 10.54 -14.55 -18.13
C LYS A 100 9.69 -13.29 -18.17
N PHE A 101 10.32 -12.12 -18.32
CA PHE A 101 9.64 -10.84 -18.10
C PHE A 101 9.34 -10.06 -19.39
N ASN A 102 10.00 -10.41 -20.50
CA ASN A 102 9.89 -9.76 -21.80
C ASN A 102 9.81 -8.22 -21.72
N VAL A 103 10.85 -7.59 -21.18
CA VAL A 103 10.88 -6.14 -20.96
C VAL A 103 11.57 -5.36 -22.08
N SER A 104 12.02 -6.05 -23.12
CA SER A 104 12.73 -5.41 -24.23
C SER A 104 11.72 -4.80 -25.20
N PRO A 105 11.71 -3.47 -25.42
CA PRO A 105 10.82 -2.84 -26.40
C PRO A 105 11.18 -3.20 -27.85
N THR A 106 12.36 -3.78 -28.08
CA THR A 106 12.82 -4.22 -29.41
C THR A 106 12.60 -5.72 -29.66
N ALA A 107 12.00 -6.45 -28.70
CA ALA A 107 11.61 -7.83 -28.93
C ALA A 107 10.49 -7.92 -29.97
N SER A 108 10.38 -9.06 -30.66
CA SER A 108 9.36 -9.26 -31.70
C SER A 108 7.93 -9.31 -31.12
N ASN A 109 7.79 -9.68 -29.85
CA ASN A 109 6.51 -9.72 -29.14
C ASN A 109 6.34 -8.48 -28.25
N PRO A 110 5.12 -7.97 -28.05
CA PRO A 110 4.86 -6.85 -27.14
C PRO A 110 5.42 -7.08 -25.74
N VAL A 111 5.87 -6.01 -25.08
CA VAL A 111 6.41 -6.09 -23.72
C VAL A 111 5.44 -6.77 -22.76
N TYR A 112 6.00 -7.52 -21.81
CA TYR A 112 5.29 -8.30 -20.78
C TYR A 112 4.49 -9.52 -21.28
N THR A 113 4.51 -9.80 -22.58
CA THR A 113 3.87 -11.00 -23.18
C THR A 113 4.90 -12.09 -23.50
N HIS A 114 4.44 -13.25 -23.99
CA HIS A 114 5.30 -14.35 -24.48
C HIS A 114 6.35 -14.82 -23.44
N GLN A 115 5.87 -15.12 -22.23
CA GLN A 115 6.72 -15.56 -21.12
C GLN A 115 6.95 -17.07 -21.20
N TYR A 116 8.21 -17.50 -21.19
CA TYR A 116 8.56 -18.93 -21.19
C TYR A 116 8.17 -19.62 -19.87
N MET A 117 8.17 -18.89 -18.75
CA MET A 117 8.04 -19.44 -17.41
C MET A 117 6.93 -18.75 -16.61
N GLN A 118 6.16 -19.52 -15.85
CA GLN A 118 5.18 -18.98 -14.89
C GLN A 118 5.84 -18.51 -13.58
N ASN A 119 6.79 -19.29 -13.05
CA ASN A 119 7.46 -18.98 -11.80
C ASN A 119 8.31 -17.69 -11.91
N ILE A 120 8.02 -16.70 -11.06
CA ILE A 120 8.71 -15.41 -11.01
C ILE A 120 10.18 -15.52 -10.57
N SER A 121 10.54 -16.55 -9.81
CA SER A 121 11.92 -16.75 -9.33
C SER A 121 12.78 -17.60 -10.28
N ALA A 122 12.20 -18.12 -11.37
CA ALA A 122 12.88 -19.02 -12.29
C ALA A 122 14.21 -18.45 -12.83
N PRO A 123 14.31 -17.19 -13.29
CA PRO A 123 15.58 -16.65 -13.76
C PRO A 123 16.69 -16.69 -12.71
N THR A 124 16.35 -16.47 -11.44
CA THR A 124 17.32 -16.50 -10.33
C THR A 124 17.78 -17.92 -10.06
N SER A 125 16.85 -18.87 -9.88
CA SER A 125 17.21 -20.27 -9.57
C SER A 125 17.99 -20.91 -10.71
N GLU A 126 17.58 -20.66 -11.96
CA GLU A 126 18.24 -21.23 -13.13
C GLU A 126 19.61 -20.60 -13.39
N ALA A 127 19.77 -19.29 -13.16
CA ALA A 127 21.08 -18.64 -13.24
C ALA A 127 22.06 -19.22 -12.22
N LEU A 128 21.59 -19.58 -11.01
CA LEU A 128 22.43 -20.24 -10.00
C LEU A 128 22.84 -21.66 -10.45
N SER A 129 21.93 -22.44 -11.02
CA SER A 129 22.25 -23.75 -11.59
C SER A 129 23.26 -23.64 -12.74
N MET A 130 23.06 -22.67 -13.63
CA MET A 130 23.97 -22.40 -14.75
C MET A 130 25.37 -22.00 -14.24
N LYS A 131 25.46 -21.12 -13.23
CA LYS A 131 26.73 -20.77 -12.60
C LYS A 131 27.47 -21.99 -12.06
N LYS A 132 26.77 -22.87 -11.33
CA LYS A 132 27.37 -24.10 -10.78
C LYS A 132 27.93 -25.03 -11.87
N LEU A 133 27.28 -25.09 -13.04
CA LEU A 133 27.76 -25.89 -14.17
C LEU A 133 29.01 -25.29 -14.82
N TYR A 134 29.06 -23.96 -14.97
CA TYR A 134 30.28 -23.30 -15.44
C TYR A 134 31.43 -23.46 -14.45
N GLU A 135 31.14 -23.40 -13.14
CA GLU A 135 32.11 -23.63 -12.07
C GLU A 135 32.65 -25.06 -12.08
N SER A 136 31.77 -26.06 -12.13
CA SER A 136 32.20 -27.47 -12.16
C SER A 136 32.97 -27.84 -13.43
N ALA A 137 32.71 -27.16 -14.53
CA ALA A 137 33.43 -27.32 -15.79
C ALA A 137 34.76 -26.53 -15.86
N GLY A 138 35.12 -25.77 -14.81
CA GLY A 138 36.32 -24.91 -14.83
C GLY A 138 36.24 -23.79 -15.87
N ALA A 139 35.02 -23.37 -16.23
CA ALA A 139 34.73 -22.52 -17.38
C ALA A 139 34.27 -21.10 -16.98
N LEU A 140 34.45 -20.71 -15.71
CA LEU A 140 34.06 -19.38 -15.19
C LEU A 140 34.90 -18.24 -15.76
N GLU A 141 36.13 -18.50 -16.20
CA GLU A 141 37.05 -17.50 -16.76
C GLU A 141 36.83 -17.25 -18.26
N ASN A 142 35.81 -17.88 -18.85
CA ASN A 142 35.45 -17.63 -20.24
C ASN A 142 34.87 -16.23 -20.44
N THR A 143 34.88 -15.75 -21.68
CA THR A 143 34.21 -14.49 -22.03
C THR A 143 32.70 -14.69 -22.11
N PHE A 144 31.96 -13.82 -21.42
CA PHE A 144 30.50 -13.82 -21.40
C PHE A 144 29.95 -12.48 -21.92
N VAL A 145 28.85 -12.57 -22.67
CA VAL A 145 28.05 -11.40 -23.01
C VAL A 145 26.84 -11.36 -22.07
N PHE A 146 26.75 -10.31 -21.26
CA PHE A 146 25.60 -10.06 -20.40
C PHE A 146 24.71 -8.97 -21.01
N LYS A 147 23.39 -9.18 -20.98
CA LYS A 147 22.39 -8.16 -21.31
C LYS A 147 21.57 -7.87 -20.06
N ILE A 148 21.72 -6.66 -19.53
CA ILE A 148 21.08 -6.22 -18.29
C ILE A 148 20.07 -5.12 -18.66
N PRO A 149 18.76 -5.35 -18.53
CA PRO A 149 17.77 -4.30 -18.72
C PRO A 149 17.99 -3.16 -17.74
N VAL A 150 18.00 -1.92 -18.24
CA VAL A 150 18.09 -0.68 -17.45
C VAL A 150 16.72 0.00 -17.48
N TYR A 151 16.18 0.28 -16.31
CA TYR A 151 14.85 0.89 -16.16
C TYR A 151 14.95 2.38 -15.89
N GLU A 152 13.90 3.11 -16.27
CA GLU A 152 13.72 4.49 -15.81
C GLU A 152 13.73 4.55 -14.28
N ASN A 153 14.51 5.48 -13.74
CA ASN A 153 14.71 5.65 -12.29
C ASN A 153 15.35 4.43 -11.59
N MET A 154 16.06 3.56 -12.31
CA MET A 154 16.88 2.50 -11.70
C MET A 154 17.94 3.13 -10.79
N PRO A 155 18.04 2.74 -9.51
CA PRO A 155 19.02 3.30 -8.59
C PRO A 155 20.47 3.05 -9.07
N ALA A 156 21.36 4.02 -8.82
CA ALA A 156 22.77 3.91 -9.19
C ALA A 156 23.53 2.81 -8.40
N SER A 157 23.00 2.38 -7.25
CA SER A 157 23.52 1.28 -6.45
C SER A 157 22.55 0.09 -6.44
N PRO A 158 23.06 -1.17 -6.40
CA PRO A 158 22.22 -2.35 -6.30
C PRO A 158 21.29 -2.28 -5.10
N CYS A 159 20.01 -2.56 -5.32
CA CYS A 159 19.04 -2.69 -4.25
C CYS A 159 19.12 -4.10 -3.63
N PRO A 160 18.95 -4.24 -2.31
CA PRO A 160 18.81 -5.55 -1.71
C PRO A 160 17.57 -6.26 -2.25
N MET A 161 17.61 -7.60 -2.23
CA MET A 161 16.44 -8.41 -2.57
C MET A 161 15.25 -7.99 -1.68
N PRO A 162 14.03 -7.85 -2.24
CA PRO A 162 12.87 -7.50 -1.44
C PRO A 162 12.67 -8.52 -0.31
N THR A 163 12.63 -8.03 0.93
CA THR A 163 12.26 -8.82 2.12
C THR A 163 10.89 -8.37 2.61
N SER A 164 10.38 -9.01 3.67
CA SER A 164 9.22 -8.48 4.37
C SER A 164 9.46 -7.03 4.78
N SER A 165 8.45 -6.20 4.60
CA SER A 165 8.55 -4.76 4.83
C SER A 165 7.29 -4.21 5.46
N THR A 166 7.44 -3.58 6.62
CA THR A 166 6.38 -2.80 7.27
C THR A 166 6.37 -1.34 6.79
N ASN A 167 7.02 -1.05 5.67
CA ASN A 167 6.99 0.28 5.08
C ASN A 167 5.65 0.53 4.39
N VAL A 168 4.96 1.58 4.81
CA VAL A 168 3.85 2.17 4.06
C VAL A 168 4.44 3.20 3.12
N VAL A 169 4.18 3.02 1.82
CA VAL A 169 4.69 3.91 0.76
C VAL A 169 3.51 4.65 0.14
N LEU A 170 3.50 5.97 0.27
CA LEU A 170 2.41 6.84 -0.18
C LEU A 170 2.88 7.84 -1.23
N GLN A 171 2.06 8.04 -2.25
CA GLN A 171 2.14 9.20 -3.14
C GLN A 171 1.20 10.28 -2.57
N VAL A 172 1.76 11.30 -1.92
CA VAL A 172 0.93 12.37 -1.34
C VAL A 172 0.46 13.32 -2.45
N PRO A 173 -0.85 13.61 -2.57
CA PRO A 173 -1.35 14.53 -3.59
C PRO A 173 -0.82 15.95 -3.39
N SER A 174 -0.68 16.69 -4.49
CA SER A 174 -0.24 18.10 -4.45
C SER A 174 -1.16 18.94 -3.57
N GLY A 175 -0.57 19.88 -2.82
CA GLY A 175 -1.28 20.76 -1.89
C GLY A 175 -1.58 20.16 -0.52
N TYR A 176 -1.32 18.87 -0.27
CA TYR A 176 -1.38 18.30 1.08
C TYR A 176 -0.04 18.40 1.80
N ASP A 177 -0.08 18.53 3.13
CA ASP A 177 1.12 18.50 3.96
C ASP A 177 1.70 17.08 3.99
N ALA A 178 2.83 16.93 3.30
CA ALA A 178 3.55 15.67 3.20
C ALA A 178 4.68 15.55 4.24
N SER A 179 4.79 16.48 5.20
CA SER A 179 5.76 16.45 6.28
C SER A 179 5.36 15.49 7.41
N THR A 180 4.06 15.23 7.56
CA THR A 180 3.51 14.34 8.59
C THR A 180 2.47 13.41 7.98
N ILE A 181 2.63 12.10 8.21
CA ILE A 181 1.64 11.09 7.84
C ILE A 181 1.00 10.57 9.13
N TYR A 182 -0.33 10.57 9.19
CA TYR A 182 -1.06 10.00 10.32
C TYR A 182 -1.47 8.57 10.01
N VAL A 183 -0.82 7.58 10.60
CA VAL A 183 -1.19 6.16 10.46
C VAL A 183 -2.00 5.75 11.68
N ASP A 184 -3.24 5.31 11.47
CA ASP A 184 -4.23 5.01 12.53
C ASP A 184 -4.31 6.10 13.61
N GLY A 185 -4.19 7.35 13.18
CA GLY A 185 -4.24 8.54 14.04
C GLY A 185 -2.92 8.90 14.74
N ILE A 186 -1.87 8.08 14.61
CA ILE A 186 -0.51 8.33 15.15
C ILE A 186 0.32 9.07 14.11
N ALA A 187 0.99 10.15 14.52
CA ALA A 187 1.82 10.96 13.62
C ALA A 187 3.19 10.32 13.38
N TYR A 188 3.62 10.28 12.12
CA TYR A 188 4.93 9.83 11.68
C TYR A 188 5.58 10.86 10.77
N THR A 189 6.89 11.08 10.97
CA THR A 189 7.73 11.80 10.00
C THR A 189 8.20 10.81 8.93
N PRO A 190 7.77 10.95 7.66
CA PRO A 190 8.13 10.01 6.60
C PRO A 190 9.55 10.27 6.08
N GLN A 191 10.20 9.20 5.63
CA GLN A 191 11.35 9.31 4.73
C GLN A 191 10.87 9.68 3.32
N VAL A 192 11.67 10.45 2.58
CA VAL A 192 11.37 10.83 1.20
C VAL A 192 12.27 10.07 0.23
N ARG A 193 11.66 9.39 -0.76
CA ARG A 193 12.39 8.71 -1.84
C ARG A 193 11.58 8.73 -3.12
N ASN A 194 12.16 9.20 -4.23
CA ASN A 194 11.49 9.28 -5.53
C ASN A 194 10.10 9.94 -5.46
N ASN A 195 10.02 11.09 -4.76
CA ASN A 195 8.80 11.83 -4.47
C ASN A 195 7.73 11.07 -3.63
N ARG A 196 8.02 9.86 -3.14
CA ARG A 196 7.14 9.10 -2.25
C ARG A 196 7.46 9.35 -0.78
N ARG A 197 6.45 9.24 0.06
CA ARG A 197 6.56 9.24 1.53
C ARG A 197 6.58 7.81 2.03
N ILE A 198 7.59 7.49 2.83
CA ILE A 198 7.83 6.14 3.35
C ILE A 198 7.79 6.19 4.87
N VAL A 199 6.83 5.48 5.47
CA VAL A 199 6.70 5.34 6.92
C VAL A 199 6.99 3.90 7.30
N LYS A 200 7.99 3.68 8.15
CA LYS A 200 8.28 2.34 8.70
C LYS A 200 7.42 2.09 9.94
N LEU A 201 6.56 1.09 9.88
CA LEU A 201 5.67 0.72 10.98
C LEU A 201 6.24 -0.41 11.85
N PRO A 202 5.79 -0.53 13.12
CA PRO A 202 6.28 -1.58 14.01
C PRO A 202 5.80 -2.99 13.62
N ASN A 203 4.64 -3.10 12.95
CA ASN A 203 4.04 -4.38 12.57
C ASN A 203 3.14 -4.20 11.33
N GLY A 204 2.46 -5.28 10.92
CA GLY A 204 1.55 -5.36 9.77
C GLY A 204 0.07 -5.04 10.08
N ASN A 205 -0.25 -4.42 11.21
CA ASN A 205 -1.64 -4.29 11.68
C ASN A 205 -2.32 -2.97 11.33
N ALA A 206 -1.61 -2.03 10.72
CA ALA A 206 -2.17 -0.71 10.46
C ALA A 206 -3.28 -0.77 9.41
N GLN A 207 -4.30 0.07 9.57
CA GLN A 207 -5.52 0.01 8.76
C GLN A 207 -5.72 1.25 7.88
N SER A 208 -5.22 2.41 8.28
CA SER A 208 -5.44 3.69 7.61
C SER A 208 -4.20 4.57 7.62
N ALA A 209 -4.07 5.41 6.60
CA ALA A 209 -3.19 6.57 6.61
C ALA A 209 -3.96 7.83 6.19
N VAL A 210 -3.63 8.97 6.78
CA VAL A 210 -4.28 10.26 6.52
C VAL A 210 -3.24 11.37 6.43
N VAL A 211 -3.45 12.30 5.51
CA VAL A 211 -2.77 13.61 5.46
C VAL A 211 -3.79 14.73 5.42
N TYR A 212 -3.37 15.93 5.83
CA TYR A 212 -4.23 17.10 5.83
C TYR A 212 -3.65 18.20 4.94
N ARG A 213 -4.52 19.09 4.47
CA ARG A 213 -4.16 20.35 3.80
C ARG A 213 -4.50 21.50 4.73
N TYR A 214 -3.65 22.52 4.75
CA TYR A 214 -3.83 23.69 5.60
C TYR A 214 -3.93 24.96 4.76
N ASN A 215 -4.67 25.96 5.24
CA ASN A 215 -4.62 27.30 4.68
C ASN A 215 -3.40 28.07 5.21
N GLU A 216 -3.21 29.30 4.73
CA GLU A 216 -2.10 30.19 5.11
C GLU A 216 -2.03 30.48 6.63
N ASN A 217 -3.17 30.38 7.33
CA ASN A 217 -3.28 30.58 8.78
C ASN A 217 -3.06 29.28 9.58
N GLY A 218 -2.67 28.19 8.94
CA GLY A 218 -2.47 26.88 9.57
C GLY A 218 -3.77 26.16 9.99
N ALA A 219 -4.93 26.62 9.52
CA ALA A 219 -6.19 25.91 9.76
C ALA A 219 -6.35 24.77 8.75
N PRO A 220 -6.70 23.55 9.19
CA PRO A 220 -6.90 22.42 8.29
C PRO A 220 -8.16 22.60 7.44
N ILE A 221 -7.99 22.52 6.13
CA ILE A 221 -9.00 22.74 5.08
C ILE A 221 -9.16 21.55 4.13
N GLY A 222 -8.43 20.45 4.37
CA GLY A 222 -8.56 19.24 3.56
C GLY A 222 -8.03 18.01 4.26
N MET A 223 -8.53 16.84 3.84
CA MET A 223 -8.19 15.53 4.37
C MET A 223 -8.14 14.52 3.21
N TYR A 224 -7.06 13.75 3.12
CA TYR A 224 -6.90 12.65 2.16
C TYR A 224 -6.65 11.33 2.88
N VAL A 225 -7.25 10.25 2.40
CA VAL A 225 -7.31 8.96 3.11
C VAL A 225 -6.78 7.84 2.23
N TRP A 226 -5.96 6.99 2.83
CA TRP A 226 -5.64 5.66 2.32
C TRP A 226 -6.10 4.60 3.30
N THR A 227 -6.54 3.47 2.78
CA THR A 227 -6.67 2.22 3.55
C THR A 227 -5.42 1.38 3.37
N LEU A 228 -4.99 0.71 4.42
CA LEU A 228 -3.78 -0.09 4.47
C LEU A 228 -4.14 -1.56 4.66
N GLU A 229 -3.51 -2.41 3.86
CA GLU A 229 -3.61 -3.86 3.99
C GLU A 229 -2.21 -4.45 3.98
N TYR A 230 -1.87 -5.26 4.98
CA TYR A 230 -0.62 -6.01 4.98
C TYR A 230 -0.85 -7.39 4.35
N ARG A 231 -0.31 -7.60 3.15
CA ARG A 231 -0.44 -8.85 2.40
C ARG A 231 0.84 -9.15 1.63
N ASN A 232 1.12 -10.43 1.40
CA ASN A 232 2.33 -10.86 0.68
C ASN A 232 3.62 -10.22 1.24
N ASN A 233 3.72 -10.14 2.57
CA ASN A 233 4.86 -9.58 3.31
C ASN A 233 5.11 -8.07 3.11
N ALA A 234 4.13 -7.30 2.62
CA ALA A 234 4.25 -5.85 2.48
C ALA A 234 2.91 -5.13 2.70
N TYR A 235 2.97 -3.84 3.00
CA TYR A 235 1.78 -2.99 2.96
C TYR A 235 1.39 -2.63 1.53
N VAL A 236 0.09 -2.72 1.26
CA VAL A 236 -0.57 -2.13 0.11
C VAL A 236 -1.42 -0.95 0.62
N ALA A 237 -1.09 0.26 0.16
CA ALA A 237 -1.89 1.45 0.41
C ALA A 237 -2.85 1.67 -0.76
N THR A 238 -4.15 1.74 -0.47
CA THR A 238 -5.20 2.00 -1.46
C THR A 238 -5.81 3.37 -1.20
N GLU A 239 -5.78 4.24 -2.21
CA GLU A 239 -6.39 5.57 -2.15
C GLU A 239 -7.90 5.47 -2.00
N GLN A 240 -8.47 6.30 -1.12
CA GLN A 240 -9.92 6.37 -0.88
C GLN A 240 -10.46 7.76 -1.23
N PRO A 241 -10.53 8.14 -2.53
CA PRO A 241 -11.04 9.44 -2.95
C PRO A 241 -12.49 9.67 -2.48
N GLY A 242 -13.32 8.62 -2.40
CA GLY A 242 -14.67 8.71 -1.84
C GLY A 242 -14.74 9.04 -0.34
N LEU A 243 -13.62 8.96 0.39
CA LEU A 243 -13.52 9.29 1.82
C LEU A 243 -12.75 10.59 2.08
N THR A 244 -12.36 11.34 1.04
CA THR A 244 -11.72 12.65 1.21
C THR A 244 -12.65 13.63 1.89
N ASP A 245 -12.10 14.50 2.73
CA ASP A 245 -12.85 15.50 3.50
C ASP A 245 -14.03 14.92 4.29
N LEU A 246 -13.96 13.63 4.66
CA LEU A 246 -14.95 12.95 5.49
C LEU A 246 -15.13 13.68 6.82
N LEU A 247 -14.02 14.03 7.48
CA LEU A 247 -14.00 14.87 8.69
C LEU A 247 -13.28 16.19 8.40
N THR A 248 -13.88 17.29 8.84
CA THR A 248 -13.32 18.64 8.65
C THR A 248 -13.41 19.46 9.92
N TYR A 249 -12.49 20.40 10.08
CA TYR A 249 -12.47 21.36 11.18
C TYR A 249 -13.34 22.58 10.88
N HIS A 250 -14.14 23.01 11.85
CA HIS A 250 -15.05 24.17 11.72
C HIS A 250 -14.92 25.18 12.87
N GLY A 251 -13.77 25.22 13.52
CA GLY A 251 -13.48 26.24 14.52
C GLY A 251 -13.77 25.84 15.97
N PHE A 252 -13.41 26.75 16.85
CA PHE A 252 -13.76 26.73 18.26
C PHE A 252 -14.75 27.86 18.58
N SER A 253 -15.55 27.67 19.62
CA SER A 253 -16.38 28.74 20.19
C SER A 253 -16.44 28.62 21.72
N ILE A 254 -16.66 29.75 22.41
CA ILE A 254 -16.88 29.74 23.86
C ILE A 254 -18.34 29.50 24.16
N ARG A 255 -18.61 28.66 25.16
CA ARG A 255 -19.93 28.55 25.75
C ARG A 255 -20.13 29.71 26.72
N ILE A 256 -20.94 30.68 26.30
CA ILE A 256 -21.25 31.90 27.06
C ILE A 256 -22.46 31.76 27.99
N THR A 257 -23.22 30.66 27.88
CA THR A 257 -24.37 30.36 28.74
C THR A 257 -24.11 29.17 29.66
N GLY A 258 -24.41 29.30 30.95
CA GLY A 258 -24.15 28.28 31.96
C GLY A 258 -22.67 28.15 32.33
N LYS A 259 -22.21 26.93 32.69
CA LYS A 259 -20.79 26.68 32.99
C LYS A 259 -19.91 27.04 31.78
N ALA A 260 -18.88 27.85 32.03
CA ALA A 260 -17.85 28.19 31.05
C ALA A 260 -17.24 26.93 30.43
N GLY A 261 -16.92 27.03 29.14
CA GLY A 261 -16.31 25.93 28.42
C GLY A 261 -15.94 26.26 27.00
N ILE A 262 -15.12 25.38 26.44
CA ILE A 262 -14.65 25.43 25.06
C ILE A 262 -15.40 24.41 24.23
N ARG A 263 -15.96 24.85 23.10
CA ARG A 263 -16.65 24.02 22.13
C ARG A 263 -15.78 23.85 20.89
N PHE A 264 -15.62 22.61 20.44
CA PHE A 264 -14.96 22.27 19.18
C PHE A 264 -16.00 21.82 18.16
N LYS A 265 -15.93 22.34 16.93
CA LYS A 265 -16.83 21.97 15.84
C LYS A 265 -16.11 21.08 14.82
N THR A 266 -16.64 19.88 14.62
CA THR A 266 -16.23 18.97 13.53
C THR A 266 -17.37 18.85 12.55
N GLY A 267 -17.07 18.82 11.25
CA GLY A 267 -18.06 18.62 10.20
C GLY A 267 -17.90 17.28 9.50
N ILE A 268 -19.02 16.61 9.21
CA ILE A 268 -19.11 15.47 8.29
C ILE A 268 -19.91 15.87 7.05
N SER A 269 -19.50 15.43 5.86
CA SER A 269 -20.25 15.69 4.62
C SER A 269 -21.63 15.06 4.70
N THR A 270 -22.68 15.82 4.36
CA THR A 270 -24.08 15.35 4.39
C THR A 270 -24.31 14.21 3.41
N ASP A 271 -23.89 14.39 2.15
CA ASP A 271 -24.01 13.39 1.08
C ASP A 271 -23.19 12.13 1.40
N LEU A 272 -21.94 12.29 1.81
CA LEU A 272 -21.07 11.15 2.11
C LEU A 272 -21.58 10.38 3.33
N ARG A 273 -22.08 11.07 4.36
CA ARG A 273 -22.72 10.42 5.49
C ARG A 273 -23.94 9.62 5.04
N ALA A 274 -24.79 10.19 4.19
CA ALA A 274 -25.97 9.48 3.68
C ALA A 274 -25.58 8.22 2.88
N GLN A 275 -24.55 8.31 2.03
CA GLN A 275 -24.03 7.14 1.31
C GLN A 275 -23.51 6.06 2.27
N LEU A 276 -22.70 6.44 3.26
CA LEU A 276 -22.15 5.50 4.24
C LEU A 276 -23.23 4.84 5.12
N LEU A 277 -24.38 5.49 5.32
CA LEU A 277 -25.52 4.91 6.04
C LEU A 277 -26.40 4.03 5.15
N GLY A 278 -26.45 4.29 3.85
CA GLY A 278 -27.16 3.49 2.87
C GLY A 278 -26.26 2.40 2.27
N ASN A 279 -25.95 2.55 0.98
CA ASN A 279 -25.24 1.56 0.17
C ASN A 279 -23.75 1.39 0.53
N GLY A 280 -23.21 2.26 1.37
CA GLY A 280 -21.78 2.31 1.68
C GLY A 280 -20.95 3.02 0.60
N VAL A 281 -19.68 3.23 0.91
CA VAL A 281 -18.67 3.77 -0.02
C VAL A 281 -17.49 2.82 -0.05
N ASN A 282 -17.20 2.23 -1.21
CA ASN A 282 -16.13 1.22 -1.36
C ASN A 282 -16.26 0.03 -0.37
N GLY A 283 -17.49 -0.32 0.00
CA GLY A 283 -17.83 -1.36 0.98
C GLY A 283 -17.76 -0.90 2.45
N TYR A 284 -17.43 0.37 2.71
CA TYR A 284 -17.46 0.94 4.06
C TYR A 284 -18.84 1.49 4.40
N HIS A 285 -19.30 1.17 5.60
CA HIS A 285 -20.54 1.69 6.18
C HIS A 285 -20.25 2.47 7.46
N LEU A 286 -20.99 3.54 7.71
CA LEU A 286 -20.82 4.35 8.92
C LEU A 286 -21.35 3.60 10.14
N LYS A 287 -20.48 3.42 11.15
CA LYS A 287 -20.84 2.82 12.44
C LYS A 287 -20.97 3.87 13.54
N GLU A 288 -19.97 4.73 13.68
CA GLU A 288 -19.87 5.69 14.79
C GLU A 288 -19.04 6.91 14.38
N TYR A 289 -19.36 8.11 14.87
CA TYR A 289 -18.42 9.23 14.87
C TYR A 289 -18.59 10.12 16.09
N GLY A 290 -17.53 10.87 16.40
CA GLY A 290 -17.53 11.78 17.53
C GLY A 290 -16.25 12.60 17.61
N THR A 291 -15.97 13.11 18.81
CA THR A 291 -14.79 13.93 19.08
C THR A 291 -13.97 13.35 20.21
N LEU A 292 -12.65 13.36 20.05
CA LEU A 292 -11.69 13.07 21.10
C LEU A 292 -11.18 14.38 21.71
N VAL A 293 -10.92 14.35 23.02
CA VAL A 293 -10.36 15.47 23.80
C VAL A 293 -9.21 14.97 24.66
N MET A 294 -8.12 15.73 24.72
CA MET A 294 -6.93 15.41 25.51
C MET A 294 -6.28 16.71 25.99
N ASN A 295 -5.65 16.72 27.16
CA ASN A 295 -4.75 17.83 27.52
C ASN A 295 -3.60 17.89 26.50
N ASN A 296 -3.39 19.03 25.84
CA ASN A 296 -2.45 19.13 24.73
C ASN A 296 -1.02 18.70 25.10
N ALA A 297 -0.60 18.93 26.36
CA ALA A 297 0.71 18.53 26.86
C ALA A 297 0.95 17.01 26.82
N ASN A 298 -0.11 16.19 26.89
CA ASN A 298 -0.01 14.73 26.89
C ASN A 298 0.31 14.15 25.50
N ARG A 299 0.15 14.94 24.41
CA ARG A 299 0.31 14.44 23.03
C ARG A 299 1.73 14.04 22.67
N THR A 300 2.72 14.49 23.43
CA THR A 300 4.12 14.09 23.26
C THR A 300 4.37 12.66 23.73
N SER A 301 3.56 12.16 24.66
CA SER A 301 3.71 10.84 25.27
C SER A 301 2.61 9.86 24.88
N TYR A 302 1.42 10.34 24.55
CA TYR A 302 0.24 9.51 24.31
C TYR A 302 -0.40 9.81 22.97
N PRO A 303 -0.70 8.78 22.15
CA PRO A 303 -1.42 8.97 20.91
C PRO A 303 -2.87 9.37 21.17
N MET A 304 -3.35 10.39 20.46
CA MET A 304 -4.72 10.86 20.56
C MET A 304 -5.64 10.04 19.65
N ILE A 305 -5.93 8.81 20.08
CA ILE A 305 -6.73 7.79 19.38
C ILE A 305 -7.92 7.33 20.24
N LYS A 306 -8.95 6.73 19.62
CA LYS A 306 -10.14 6.26 20.34
C LYS A 306 -9.75 5.14 21.33
N GLY A 307 -10.14 5.29 22.59
CA GLY A 307 -9.76 4.36 23.66
C GLY A 307 -8.30 4.48 24.14
N GLY A 308 -7.55 5.47 23.63
CA GLY A 308 -6.18 5.73 24.07
C GLY A 308 -6.08 6.29 25.48
N GLU A 309 -4.91 6.15 26.10
CA GLU A 309 -4.67 6.68 27.45
C GLU A 309 -4.75 8.22 27.46
N LYS A 310 -5.35 8.78 28.52
CA LYS A 310 -5.60 10.23 28.68
C LYS A 310 -6.46 10.85 27.58
N VAL A 311 -7.17 10.04 26.80
CA VAL A 311 -8.13 10.50 25.79
C VAL A 311 -9.55 10.34 26.32
N ILE A 312 -10.33 11.43 26.27
CA ILE A 312 -11.78 11.41 26.50
C ILE A 312 -12.47 11.37 25.14
N SER A 313 -13.50 10.55 24.98
CA SER A 313 -14.30 10.49 23.75
C SER A 313 -15.75 10.92 24.01
N GLY A 314 -16.25 11.85 23.21
CA GLY A 314 -17.67 12.19 23.11
C GLY A 314 -18.27 11.60 21.84
N LEU A 315 -19.34 10.82 21.99
CA LEU A 315 -20.13 10.28 20.87
C LEU A 315 -21.01 11.38 20.28
N ALA A 316 -21.09 11.45 18.95
CA ALA A 316 -22.03 12.33 18.25
C ALA A 316 -23.01 11.53 17.38
N TYR A 317 -22.56 10.44 16.78
CA TYR A 317 -23.40 9.48 16.07
C TYR A 317 -22.99 8.05 16.42
N GLY A 318 -23.95 7.18 16.66
CA GLY A 318 -23.71 5.75 16.93
C GLY A 318 -24.48 5.29 18.16
N THR A 319 -24.21 4.06 18.61
CA THR A 319 -24.86 3.48 19.78
C THR A 319 -23.91 3.49 20.97
N ASN A 320 -24.31 4.13 22.06
CA ASN A 320 -23.47 4.21 23.25
C ASN A 320 -23.44 2.87 24.01
N ALA A 321 -22.61 2.79 25.05
CA ALA A 321 -22.45 1.57 25.87
C ALA A 321 -23.75 1.10 26.55
N ASN A 322 -24.74 1.99 26.70
CA ASN A 322 -26.04 1.68 27.30
C ASN A 322 -27.08 1.23 26.26
N GLY A 323 -26.69 1.07 24.99
CA GLY A 323 -27.59 0.69 23.89
C GLY A 323 -28.44 1.85 23.34
N THR A 324 -28.25 3.08 23.83
CA THR A 324 -28.97 4.25 23.30
C THR A 324 -28.30 4.74 22.03
N HIS A 325 -29.07 4.85 20.95
CA HIS A 325 -28.62 5.46 19.72
C HIS A 325 -28.59 6.99 19.84
N GLN A 326 -27.52 7.60 19.34
CA GLN A 326 -27.31 9.04 19.33
C GLN A 326 -27.12 9.51 17.89
N ASP A 327 -27.76 10.62 17.54
CA ASP A 327 -27.51 11.37 16.31
C ASP A 327 -27.58 12.89 16.59
N SER A 328 -26.46 13.43 17.04
CA SER A 328 -26.33 14.83 17.47
C SER A 328 -25.75 15.70 16.37
N ILE A 329 -26.63 16.46 15.72
CA ILE A 329 -26.27 17.50 14.76
C ILE A 329 -26.48 18.86 15.43
N TYR A 330 -25.42 19.67 15.49
CA TYR A 330 -25.49 21.01 16.08
C TYR A 330 -25.99 22.05 15.08
N GLU A 331 -25.46 22.03 13.86
CA GLU A 331 -25.88 22.91 12.76
C GLU A 331 -25.54 22.26 11.41
N THR A 332 -26.23 22.69 10.35
CA THR A 332 -25.89 22.30 8.96
C THR A 332 -25.41 23.54 8.22
N VAL A 333 -24.16 23.52 7.75
CA VAL A 333 -23.55 24.65 7.05
C VAL A 333 -22.74 24.14 5.88
N SER A 334 -22.95 24.71 4.69
CA SER A 334 -22.22 24.39 3.45
C SER A 334 -22.17 22.89 3.14
N GLY A 335 -23.33 22.22 3.22
CA GLY A 335 -23.44 20.78 2.91
C GLY A 335 -22.81 19.86 3.96
N ARG A 336 -22.56 20.36 5.18
CA ARG A 336 -21.95 19.58 6.26
C ARG A 336 -22.77 19.61 7.54
N TYR A 337 -23.01 18.43 8.10
CA TYR A 337 -23.48 18.32 9.48
C TYR A 337 -22.31 18.60 10.39
N ARG A 338 -22.41 19.70 11.16
CA ARG A 338 -21.46 20.00 12.22
C ARG A 338 -21.96 19.42 13.51
N PHE A 339 -21.11 18.65 14.17
CA PHE A 339 -21.32 18.16 15.52
C PHE A 339 -20.27 18.76 16.43
N THR A 340 -20.57 18.80 17.72
CA THR A 340 -19.76 19.55 18.68
C THR A 340 -19.47 18.76 19.93
N SER A 341 -18.25 18.90 20.42
CA SER A 341 -17.90 18.51 21.78
C SER A 341 -17.65 19.75 22.61
N VAL A 342 -18.13 19.76 23.85
CA VAL A 342 -17.95 20.88 24.77
C VAL A 342 -17.24 20.40 26.03
N LEU A 343 -16.07 20.95 26.30
CA LEU A 343 -15.36 20.77 27.55
C LEU A 343 -15.77 21.91 28.49
N VAL A 344 -16.51 21.59 29.55
CA VAL A 344 -17.09 22.56 30.49
C VAL A 344 -16.61 22.30 31.92
N GLY A 345 -16.75 23.31 32.78
CA GLY A 345 -16.55 23.15 34.22
C GLY A 345 -15.08 23.01 34.64
N LEU A 346 -14.15 23.44 33.79
CA LEU A 346 -12.74 23.57 34.17
C LEU A 346 -12.61 24.64 35.27
N PRO A 347 -11.76 24.41 36.30
CA PRO A 347 -11.42 25.45 37.26
C PRO A 347 -10.67 26.60 36.58
N ALA A 348 -10.75 27.80 37.15
CA ALA A 348 -10.19 29.01 36.54
C ALA A 348 -8.67 28.93 36.31
N ASN A 349 -7.93 28.28 37.21
CA ASN A 349 -6.50 28.01 37.07
C ASN A 349 -6.15 27.10 35.86
N GLN A 350 -7.13 26.46 35.22
CA GLN A 350 -6.96 25.67 34.01
C GLN A 350 -7.39 26.41 32.73
N TYR A 351 -7.88 27.65 32.81
CA TYR A 351 -8.32 28.38 31.61
C TYR A 351 -7.22 28.67 30.61
N LYS A 352 -5.95 28.70 31.04
CA LYS A 352 -4.77 28.81 30.17
C LYS A 352 -4.28 27.46 29.61
N VAL A 353 -4.74 26.34 30.16
CA VAL A 353 -4.35 25.00 29.68
C VAL A 353 -4.96 24.76 28.31
N GLU A 354 -4.12 24.35 27.36
CA GLU A 354 -4.59 23.94 26.04
C GLU A 354 -5.14 22.52 26.07
N TYR A 355 -6.30 22.34 25.47
CA TYR A 355 -6.87 21.03 25.21
C TYR A 355 -6.89 20.81 23.70
N ALA A 356 -6.39 19.65 23.29
CA ALA A 356 -6.44 19.18 21.92
C ALA A 356 -7.79 18.49 21.66
N PHE A 357 -8.33 18.73 20.47
CA PHE A 357 -9.57 18.16 19.97
C PHE A 357 -9.34 17.59 18.58
N ARG A 358 -10.00 16.47 18.26
CA ARG A 358 -10.08 15.95 16.89
C ARG A 358 -11.35 15.14 16.68
N GLY A 359 -11.87 15.15 15.46
CA GLY A 359 -12.91 14.20 15.05
C GLY A 359 -12.37 12.78 14.93
N TYR A 360 -13.22 11.78 15.18
CA TYR A 360 -12.99 10.40 14.79
C TYR A 360 -14.25 9.83 14.14
N ILE A 361 -14.07 8.84 13.26
CA ILE A 361 -15.14 8.10 12.62
C ILE A 361 -14.73 6.64 12.52
N ILE A 362 -15.65 5.75 12.90
CA ILE A 362 -15.51 4.30 12.77
C ILE A 362 -16.40 3.88 11.60
N LEU A 363 -15.77 3.27 10.60
CA LEU A 363 -16.45 2.64 9.49
C LEU A 363 -16.33 1.12 9.63
N ASN A 364 -17.36 0.40 9.24
CA ASN A 364 -17.34 -1.06 9.18
C ASN A 364 -17.27 -1.52 7.72
N LYS A 365 -16.45 -2.53 7.44
CA LYS A 365 -16.42 -3.23 6.17
C LYS A 365 -16.26 -4.72 6.45
N ASP A 366 -17.21 -5.51 5.99
CA ASP A 366 -17.19 -6.98 6.12
C ASP A 366 -16.98 -7.44 7.58
N GLY A 367 -17.63 -6.78 8.54
CA GLY A 367 -17.51 -7.09 9.97
C GLY A 367 -16.24 -6.57 10.64
N LYS A 368 -15.35 -5.90 9.90
CA LYS A 368 -14.13 -5.29 10.43
C LYS A 368 -14.27 -3.77 10.53
N ASP A 369 -13.97 -3.25 11.71
CA ASP A 369 -13.95 -1.80 11.94
C ASP A 369 -12.60 -1.20 11.54
N ILE A 370 -12.66 0.01 10.97
CA ILE A 370 -11.55 0.91 10.75
C ILE A 370 -11.86 2.26 11.42
N THR A 371 -10.90 2.81 12.14
CA THR A 371 -11.05 4.15 12.73
C THR A 371 -10.21 5.16 11.96
N ILE A 372 -10.88 6.15 11.39
CA ILE A 372 -10.27 7.26 10.69
C ILE A 372 -10.39 8.50 11.56
N TYR A 373 -9.35 9.32 11.56
CA TYR A 373 -9.29 10.49 12.42
C TYR A 373 -9.18 11.77 11.61
N GLY A 374 -9.86 12.82 12.08
CA GLY A 374 -9.71 14.17 11.56
C GLY A 374 -8.47 14.87 12.14
N PRO A 375 -8.19 16.09 11.66
CA PRO A 375 -7.04 16.87 12.10
C PRO A 375 -7.16 17.25 13.58
N VAL A 376 -6.02 17.32 14.25
CA VAL A 376 -5.95 17.78 15.65
C VAL A 376 -5.82 19.29 15.68
N GLN A 377 -6.61 19.94 16.52
CA GLN A 377 -6.48 21.36 16.83
C GLN A 377 -6.52 21.55 18.35
N ALA A 378 -5.71 22.46 18.87
CA ALA A 378 -5.64 22.73 20.30
C ALA A 378 -5.92 24.20 20.58
N ARG A 379 -6.61 24.46 21.69
CA ARG A 379 -6.85 25.81 22.18
C ARG A 379 -7.18 25.79 23.67
N SER A 380 -6.93 26.91 24.36
CA SER A 380 -7.35 27.16 25.73
C SER A 380 -8.57 28.08 25.77
N ILE A 381 -9.33 28.07 26.89
CA ILE A 381 -10.46 28.98 27.10
C ILE A 381 -9.96 30.44 27.04
N TYR A 382 -8.83 30.71 27.68
CA TYR A 382 -8.20 32.03 27.75
C TYR A 382 -7.85 32.59 26.36
N ALA A 383 -7.11 31.83 25.55
CA ALA A 383 -6.70 32.26 24.22
C ALA A 383 -7.90 32.48 23.30
N LEU A 384 -8.92 31.62 23.41
CA LEU A 384 -10.14 31.77 22.63
C LEU A 384 -10.94 33.01 23.06
N ALA A 385 -10.96 33.35 24.35
CA ALA A 385 -11.66 34.54 24.85
C ALA A 385 -11.01 35.81 24.33
N GLN A 386 -9.67 35.86 24.36
CA GLN A 386 -8.90 36.96 23.77
C GLN A 386 -9.17 37.09 22.27
N GLN A 387 -9.15 35.97 21.54
CA GLN A 387 -9.43 35.99 20.11
C GLN A 387 -10.83 36.57 19.81
N VAL A 388 -11.86 36.12 20.53
CA VAL A 388 -13.24 36.57 20.31
C VAL A 388 -13.42 38.06 20.65
N LEU A 389 -12.76 38.55 21.71
CA LEU A 389 -12.76 39.98 22.05
C LEU A 389 -12.05 40.81 20.98
N ASN A 390 -10.88 40.37 20.51
CA ASN A 390 -10.11 41.07 19.48
C ASN A 390 -10.84 41.13 18.13
N MET A 391 -11.67 40.13 17.84
CA MET A 391 -12.52 40.13 16.64
C MET A 391 -13.69 41.11 16.71
N GLY A 392 -14.00 41.68 17.90
CA GLY A 392 -15.13 42.60 18.06
C GLY A 392 -16.49 41.93 17.86
N THR A 393 -16.59 40.61 18.05
CA THR A 393 -17.81 39.82 17.77
C THR A 393 -19.02 40.27 18.59
N TYR A 394 -18.78 40.79 19.80
CA TYR A 394 -19.83 41.27 20.71
C TYR A 394 -19.65 42.75 21.00
N ALA A 395 -20.76 43.47 21.15
CA ALA A 395 -20.74 44.87 21.57
C ALA A 395 -20.05 45.00 22.95
N GLN A 396 -19.23 46.04 23.11
CA GLN A 396 -18.57 46.34 24.38
C GLN A 396 -19.60 46.47 25.50
N VAL A 397 -19.29 45.95 26.69
CA VAL A 397 -20.17 45.98 27.89
C VAL A 397 -21.43 45.11 27.76
N SER A 398 -21.64 44.38 26.65
CA SER A 398 -22.65 43.33 26.59
C SER A 398 -22.38 42.23 27.62
N GLU A 399 -23.39 41.44 27.97
CA GLU A 399 -23.23 40.27 28.86
C GLU A 399 -22.14 39.32 28.35
N ALA A 400 -22.07 39.11 27.03
CA ALA A 400 -21.06 38.29 26.39
C ALA A 400 -19.65 38.91 26.48
N ASP A 401 -19.48 40.20 26.19
CA ASP A 401 -18.19 40.91 26.35
C ASP A 401 -17.70 40.85 27.80
N THR A 402 -18.59 41.14 28.75
CA THR A 402 -18.31 41.11 30.20
C THR A 402 -17.89 39.70 30.64
N PHE A 403 -18.61 38.67 30.19
CA PHE A 403 -18.29 37.28 30.48
C PHE A 403 -16.91 36.88 29.93
N LEU A 404 -16.59 37.25 28.69
CA LEU A 404 -15.28 36.96 28.09
C LEU A 404 -14.14 37.64 28.84
N ARG A 405 -14.31 38.91 29.24
CA ARG A 405 -13.33 39.63 30.07
C ARG A 405 -13.16 38.98 31.43
N LYS A 406 -14.25 38.50 32.04
CA LYS A 406 -14.19 37.76 33.31
C LYS A 406 -13.39 36.47 33.17
N LEU A 407 -13.56 35.69 32.10
CA LEU A 407 -12.76 34.49 31.86
C LEU A 407 -11.26 34.79 31.77
N ILE A 408 -10.88 35.92 31.19
CA ILE A 408 -9.48 36.36 31.12
C ILE A 408 -8.97 36.77 32.50
N SER A 409 -9.76 37.52 33.26
CA SER A 409 -9.41 37.96 34.62
C SER A 409 -9.29 36.80 35.59
N ASP A 410 -10.21 35.83 35.55
CA ASP A 410 -10.21 34.65 36.42
C ASP A 410 -8.99 33.74 36.18
N ALA A 411 -8.39 33.83 34.98
CA ALA A 411 -7.23 33.04 34.59
C ALA A 411 -5.87 33.69 34.94
N GLN A 412 -5.88 34.94 35.42
CA GLN A 412 -4.69 35.62 35.95
C GLN A 412 -4.34 35.06 37.32
#